data_AF-A0A841D700-F1
#
_entry.id   AF-A0A841D700-F1
#
_cell.length_a   1.000
_cell.length_b   1.000
_cell.length_c   1.000
_cell.angle_alpha   90.00
_cell.angle_beta   90.00
_cell.angle_gamma   90.00
#
_symmetry.space_group_name_H-M   'P 1'
#
loop_
_entity.id
_entity.type
_entity.pdbx_description
1 polymer ?
#
loop_
_entity_poly.entity_id
_entity_poly.type
_entity_poly.pdbx_seq_one_letter_code
_entity_poly.pdbx_strand_id
1 'polypeptide(L)'
;MTENALFVDGRLHKIGDELEWAYDRADWLRPWRITGPRVEAEFHPFHEKAARTELGVVGNETHQCFGHFSGRAQADDGAWIGLDGLTGWAEEARNRW
;
A
#
# COMPACT_ATOMS: atom_id res chain seq x y z
N MET A 1 1.34 -0.51 16.73
CA MET A 1 2.20 0.56 16.18
C MET A 1 2.38 0.24 14.70
N THR A 2 2.01 1.15 13.80
CA THR A 2 2.09 0.96 12.35
C THR A 2 3.38 1.58 11.80
N GLU A 3 3.76 1.27 10.57
CA GLU A 3 4.90 1.86 9.86
C GLU A 3 4.49 2.88 8.77
N ASN A 4 3.20 3.27 8.74
CA ASN A 4 2.66 4.23 7.77
C ASN A 4 3.27 5.63 7.92
N ALA A 5 3.66 6.26 6.82
CA ALA A 5 4.14 7.65 6.81
C ALA A 5 4.01 8.28 5.42
N LEU A 6 3.92 9.60 5.39
CA LEU A 6 4.08 10.42 4.18
C LEU A 6 5.47 11.06 4.23
N PHE A 7 6.26 10.91 3.17
CA PHE A 7 7.56 11.57 3.06
C PHE A 7 7.53 12.57 1.91
N VAL A 8 7.67 13.86 2.22
CA VAL A 8 7.61 14.95 1.23
C VAL A 8 8.73 15.95 1.51
N ASP A 9 9.43 16.40 0.47
CA ASP A 9 10.49 17.42 0.55
C ASP A 9 11.55 17.18 1.64
N GLY A 10 11.96 15.92 1.82
CA GLY A 10 12.97 15.54 2.81
C GLY A 10 12.44 15.42 4.25
N ARG A 11 11.12 15.54 4.45
CA ARG A 11 10.46 15.46 5.76
C ARG A 11 9.55 14.24 5.84
N LEU A 12 9.70 13.50 6.94
CA LEU A 12 8.81 12.40 7.32
C LEU A 12 7.65 12.93 8.16
N HIS A 13 6.43 12.61 7.76
CA HIS A 13 5.19 12.84 8.48
C HIS A 13 4.60 11.49 8.90
N LYS A 14 4.66 11.18 10.20
CA LYS A 14 4.23 9.89 10.71
C LYS A 14 2.70 9.78 10.66
N ILE A 15 2.20 8.71 10.05
CA ILE A 15 0.79 8.33 10.14
C ILE A 15 0.71 7.20 11.17
N GLY A 16 0.29 7.57 12.39
CA GLY A 16 0.18 6.62 13.50
C GLY A 16 -1.07 5.74 13.44
N ASP A 17 -2.06 6.18 12.66
CA ASP A 17 -3.33 5.50 12.50
C ASP A 17 -3.17 4.17 11.76
N GLU A 18 -4.03 3.23 12.11
CA GLU A 18 -4.27 2.05 11.29
C GLU A 18 -4.98 2.48 10.01
N LEU A 19 -4.54 1.92 8.89
CA LEU A 19 -5.15 2.16 7.59
C LEU A 19 -5.97 0.93 7.23
N GLU A 20 -7.17 1.18 6.73
CA GLU A 20 -8.01 0.14 6.16
C GLU A 20 -7.61 -0.07 4.70
N TRP A 21 -7.44 -1.34 4.32
CA TRP A 21 -7.10 -1.74 2.97
C TRP A 21 -8.22 -2.61 2.40
N ALA A 22 -8.76 -2.22 1.26
CA ALA A 22 -9.75 -2.99 0.52
C ALA A 22 -9.23 -3.32 -0.87
N TYR A 23 -9.07 -4.61 -1.15
CA TYR A 23 -8.57 -5.15 -2.42
C TYR A 23 -9.15 -6.55 -2.66
N ASP A 24 -9.15 -6.98 -3.92
CA ASP A 24 -9.69 -8.27 -4.34
C ASP A 24 -8.56 -9.29 -4.49
N ARG A 25 -8.54 -10.29 -3.62
CA ARG A 25 -7.52 -11.35 -3.63
C ARG A 25 -7.73 -12.39 -4.72
N ALA A 26 -8.87 -12.35 -5.41
CA ALA A 26 -9.11 -13.12 -6.62
C ALA A 26 -8.71 -12.34 -7.89
N ASP A 27 -8.45 -11.04 -7.79
CA ASP A 27 -8.11 -10.16 -8.92
C ASP A 27 -7.21 -9.00 -8.44
N TRP A 28 -5.92 -9.29 -8.32
CA TRP A 28 -4.92 -8.37 -7.78
C TRP A 28 -4.78 -7.06 -8.55
N LEU A 29 -5.22 -7.03 -9.82
CA LEU A 29 -5.13 -5.87 -10.69
C LEU A 29 -6.35 -4.93 -10.58
N ARG A 30 -7.37 -5.29 -9.81
CA ARG A 30 -8.43 -4.33 -9.46
C ARG A 30 -7.87 -3.18 -8.63
N PRO A 31 -8.50 -2.00 -8.65
CA PRO A 31 -8.08 -0.90 -7.78
C PRO A 31 -8.15 -1.27 -6.30
N TRP A 32 -7.12 -0.88 -5.54
CA TRP A 32 -7.09 -1.04 -4.08
C TRP A 32 -7.45 0.29 -3.45
N ARG A 33 -8.21 0.26 -2.36
CA ARG A 33 -8.52 1.44 -1.55
C ARG A 33 -7.78 1.41 -0.23
N ILE A 34 -7.18 2.53 0.12
CA ILE A 34 -6.41 2.73 1.34
C ILE A 34 -6.97 3.95 2.05
N THR A 35 -7.57 3.75 3.22
CA THR A 35 -8.29 4.81 3.92
C THR A 35 -7.91 4.91 5.38
N GLY A 36 -7.88 6.14 5.90
CA GLY A 36 -7.70 6.46 7.31
C GLY A 36 -7.93 7.94 7.57
N PRO A 37 -7.81 8.41 8.82
CA PRO A 37 -8.12 9.80 9.19
C PRO A 37 -7.36 10.86 8.39
N ARG A 38 -6.12 10.52 7.97
CA ARG A 38 -5.20 11.40 7.23
C ARG A 38 -4.85 10.86 5.84
N VAL A 39 -5.55 9.84 5.34
CA VAL A 39 -5.23 9.15 4.08
C VAL A 39 -6.50 8.79 3.33
N GLU A 40 -6.58 9.22 2.08
CA GLU A 40 -7.61 8.82 1.12
C GLU A 40 -6.90 8.51 -0.20
N ALA A 41 -6.52 7.24 -0.41
CA ALA A 41 -5.74 6.86 -1.57
C ALA A 41 -6.36 5.67 -2.32
N GLU A 42 -6.23 5.69 -3.65
CA GLU A 42 -6.43 4.51 -4.47
C GLU A 42 -5.11 4.10 -5.11
N PHE A 43 -4.91 2.79 -5.27
CA PHE A 43 -3.80 2.22 -6.01
C PHE A 43 -4.37 1.46 -7.21
N HIS A 44 -3.90 1.79 -8.41
CA HIS A 44 -4.33 1.19 -9.67
C HIS A 44 -3.18 0.34 -10.23
N PRO A 45 -3.17 -0.97 -9.98
CA PRO A 45 -2.11 -1.85 -10.45
C PRO A 45 -2.12 -1.98 -11.98
N PHE A 46 -0.95 -2.09 -12.59
CA PHE A 46 -0.78 -2.47 -13.99
C PHE A 46 0.07 -3.73 -14.17
N HIS A 47 0.75 -4.19 -13.11
CA HIS A 47 1.57 -5.40 -13.15
C HIS A 47 1.60 -6.07 -11.78
N GLU A 48 1.48 -7.39 -11.77
CA GLU A 48 1.62 -8.23 -10.57
C GLU A 48 2.84 -9.15 -10.74
N LYS A 49 3.68 -9.18 -9.70
CA LYS A 49 4.74 -10.17 -9.52
C LYS A 49 4.37 -11.07 -8.35
N ALA A 50 3.96 -12.29 -8.65
CA ALA A 50 3.70 -13.33 -7.66
C ALA A 50 4.96 -14.18 -7.40
N ALA A 51 5.26 -14.43 -6.13
CA ALA A 51 6.33 -15.33 -5.70
C ALA A 51 5.79 -16.32 -4.66
N ARG A 52 6.05 -17.61 -4.88
CA ARG A 52 5.68 -18.69 -3.96
C ARG A 52 6.91 -19.53 -3.63
N THR A 53 7.23 -19.65 -2.35
CA THR A 53 8.30 -20.53 -1.86
C THR A 53 7.68 -21.57 -0.94
N GLU A 54 7.84 -22.86 -1.27
CA GLU A 54 7.45 -23.97 -0.39
C GLU A 54 8.69 -24.77 0.01
N LEU A 55 8.97 -24.81 1.31
CA LEU A 55 10.05 -25.59 1.92
C LEU A 55 9.47 -26.41 3.08
N GLY A 56 8.98 -27.61 2.78
CA GLY A 56 8.39 -28.49 3.79
C GLY A 56 7.11 -27.90 4.41
N VAL A 57 7.10 -27.71 5.73
CA VAL A 57 5.97 -27.09 6.47
C VAL A 57 5.92 -25.56 6.34
N VAL A 58 7.01 -24.91 5.89
CA VAL A 58 7.09 -23.46 5.73
C VAL A 58 6.64 -23.06 4.33
N GLY A 59 5.70 -22.13 4.25
CA GLY A 59 5.22 -21.57 2.98
C GLY A 59 5.20 -20.04 3.03
N ASN A 60 5.78 -19.40 2.02
CA ASN A 60 5.63 -17.97 1.77
C ASN A 60 4.92 -17.75 0.43
N GLU A 61 3.89 -16.92 0.44
CA GLU A 61 3.19 -16.44 -0.76
C GLU A 61 3.17 -14.92 -0.71
N THR A 62 3.74 -14.29 -1.74
CA THR A 62 3.83 -12.84 -1.87
C THR A 62 3.26 -12.40 -3.20
N HIS A 63 2.34 -11.42 -3.16
CA HIS A 63 1.77 -10.76 -4.32
C HIS A 63 2.19 -9.29 -4.30
N GLN A 64 3.17 -8.94 -5.13
CA GLN A 64 3.67 -7.57 -5.24
C GLN A 64 3.12 -6.93 -6.51
N CYS A 65 2.33 -5.88 -6.35
CA CYS A 65 1.69 -5.16 -7.44
C CYS A 65 2.41 -3.82 -7.68
N PHE A 66 2.64 -3.47 -8.94
CA PHE A 66 3.16 -2.17 -9.38
C PHE A 66 2.05 -1.41 -10.08
N GLY A 67 1.97 -0.10 -9.82
CA GLY A 67 0.81 0.69 -10.20
C GLY A 67 1.00 2.18 -10.02
N HIS A 68 -0.09 2.91 -10.23
CA HIS A 68 -0.18 4.34 -9.95
C HIS A 68 -1.04 4.57 -8.70
N PHE A 69 -0.60 5.49 -7.86
CA PHE A 69 -1.42 6.03 -6.78
C PHE A 69 -2.20 7.25 -7.26
N SER A 70 -3.35 7.47 -6.62
CA SER A 70 -4.18 8.65 -6.73
C SER A 70 -4.74 9.00 -5.35
N GLY A 71 -5.27 10.22 -5.21
CA GLY A 71 -5.87 10.70 -3.96
C GLY A 71 -4.92 11.58 -3.16
N ARG A 72 -4.94 11.49 -1.83
CA ARG A 72 -4.27 12.44 -0.93
C ARG A 72 -3.89 11.89 0.43
N ALA A 73 -2.85 12.47 1.02
CA ALA A 73 -2.45 12.24 2.41
C ALA A 73 -2.15 13.57 3.12
N GLN A 74 -2.44 13.66 4.42
CA GLN A 74 -2.29 14.89 5.19
C GLN A 74 -0.94 14.92 5.92
N ALA A 75 -0.17 16.01 5.76
CA ALA A 75 1.04 16.31 6.53
C ALA A 75 0.71 16.77 7.96
N ASP A 76 1.71 16.83 8.84
CA ASP A 76 1.49 17.12 10.28
C ASP A 76 1.05 18.57 10.55
N ASP A 77 1.26 19.47 9.58
CA ASP A 77 0.76 20.85 9.60
C ASP A 77 -0.69 20.97 9.11
N GLY A 78 -1.32 19.84 8.74
CA GLY A 78 -2.69 19.77 8.25
C GLY A 78 -2.83 19.95 6.73
N ALA A 79 -1.72 20.17 6.00
CA ALA A 79 -1.77 20.31 4.55
C ALA A 79 -2.07 18.96 3.87
N TRP A 80 -2.99 18.97 2.89
CA TRP A 80 -3.25 17.80 2.05
C TRP A 80 -2.30 17.79 0.85
N ILE A 81 -1.59 16.68 0.68
CA ILE A 81 -0.66 16.44 -0.43
C ILE A 81 -1.32 15.46 -1.39
N GLY A 82 -1.35 15.82 -2.68
CA GLY A 82 -1.89 14.96 -3.74
C GLY A 82 -0.93 13.83 -4.09
N LEU A 83 -1.49 12.66 -4.41
CA LEU A 83 -0.76 11.45 -4.79
C LEU A 83 -0.93 11.09 -6.27
N ASP A 84 -1.68 11.91 -7.02
CA ASP A 84 -2.07 11.64 -8.40
C ASP A 84 -0.86 11.47 -9.33
N GLY A 85 -0.80 10.31 -9.99
CA GLY A 85 0.23 9.99 -10.97
C GLY A 85 1.54 9.48 -10.35
N LEU A 86 1.63 9.32 -9.04
CA LEU A 86 2.78 8.70 -8.40
C LEU A 86 2.85 7.22 -8.76
N THR A 87 3.94 6.79 -9.38
CA THR A 87 4.21 5.35 -9.60
C THR A 87 4.79 4.74 -8.34
N GLY A 88 4.30 3.57 -7.96
CA GLY A 88 4.80 2.83 -6.80
C GLY A 88 4.38 1.38 -6.82
N TRP A 89 4.40 0.75 -5.65
CA TRP A 89 4.01 -0.62 -5.47
C TRP A 89 3.30 -0.84 -4.14
N ALA A 90 2.52 -1.91 -4.06
CA ALA A 90 1.88 -2.41 -2.85
C ALA A 90 1.98 -3.94 -2.83
N GLU A 91 2.10 -4.56 -1.66
CA GLU A 91 2.24 -6.02 -1.57
C GLU A 91 1.39 -6.63 -0.45
N GLU A 92 0.93 -7.86 -0.69
CA GLU A 92 0.46 -8.75 0.37
C GLU A 92 1.47 -9.91 0.51
N ALA A 93 2.04 -10.07 1.70
CA ALA A 93 2.93 -11.17 2.05
C ALA A 93 2.28 -12.05 3.13
N ARG A 94 2.20 -13.36 2.86
CA ARG A 94 1.68 -14.36 3.80
C ARG A 94 2.76 -15.37 4.14
N ASN A 95 3.03 -15.49 5.43
CA ASN A 95 3.91 -16.52 5.99
C ASN A 95 3.07 -17.55 6.73
N ARG A 96 3.22 -18.82 6.36
CA ARG A 96 2.74 -19.97 7.13
C ARG A 96 3.94 -20.60 7.84
N TRP A 97 3.85 -20.70 9.15
CA TRP A 97 4.87 -21.25 10.06
C TRP A 97 4.42 -22.58 10.64
#